data_AF-A0A2W6BXL1-F1
#
_entry.id   AF-A0A2W6BXL1-F1
#
_cell.length_a   1.000
_cell.length_b   1.000
_cell.length_c   1.000
_cell.angle_alpha   90.00
_cell.angle_beta   90.00
_cell.angle_gamma   90.00
#
_symmetry.space_group_name_H-M   'P 1'
#
loop_
_entity.id
_entity.type
_entity.pdbx_description
1 polymer ?
#
loop_
_entity_poly.entity_id
_entity_poly.type
_entity_poly.pdbx_seq_one_letter_code
_entity_poly.pdbx_strand_id
1 'polypeptide(L)'
;MYRFSRAIYKEIASEIVEDQHACNCHANHERVLRACEAAVERLATDRHYFARPARTLFHDIRAYFPMSAQPRVLRVIERYLECADVFLRSQPQNGYDLYGNPLQCRASTRKGTACQRMPLPHNGYCPSHQHLAETEELAEAALAA
;
A
#
# COMPACT_ATOMS: atom_id res chain seq x y z
N MET A 1 2.36 -11.69 0.47
CA MET A 1 1.41 -10.58 0.29
C MET A 1 -0.04 -11.02 0.38
N TYR A 2 -0.48 -12.04 -0.38
CA TYR A 2 -1.86 -12.57 -0.36
C TYR A 2 -2.43 -12.91 1.04
N ARG A 3 -1.58 -13.21 2.03
CA ARG A 3 -2.06 -13.44 3.41
C ARG A 3 -2.69 -12.18 4.03
N PHE A 4 -2.17 -10.98 3.75
CA PHE A 4 -2.66 -9.74 4.33
C PHE A 4 -3.96 -9.31 3.64
N SER A 5 -3.99 -9.33 2.30
CA SER A 5 -5.21 -9.01 1.54
C SER A 5 -6.35 -9.97 1.90
N ARG A 6 -6.09 -11.27 1.99
CA ARG A 6 -7.09 -12.25 2.43
C ARG A 6 -7.52 -12.09 3.88
N ALA A 7 -6.62 -11.71 4.78
CA ALA A 7 -6.97 -11.46 6.18
C ALA A 7 -7.91 -10.24 6.31
N ILE A 8 -7.59 -9.13 5.63
CA ILE A 8 -8.46 -7.95 5.55
C ILE A 8 -9.84 -8.36 5.02
N TYR A 9 -9.88 -9.01 3.85
CA TYR A 9 -11.13 -9.45 3.23
C TYR A 9 -11.96 -10.32 4.17
N LYS A 10 -11.37 -11.37 4.77
CA LYS A 10 -12.10 -12.29 5.65
C LYS A 10 -12.73 -11.61 6.85
N GLU A 11 -12.12 -10.54 7.37
CA GLU A 11 -12.62 -9.83 8.56
C GLU A 11 -13.71 -8.79 8.26
N ILE A 12 -13.76 -8.28 7.02
CA ILE A 12 -14.77 -7.31 6.58
C ILE A 12 -15.87 -7.94 5.72
N ALA A 13 -15.68 -9.17 5.21
CA ALA A 13 -16.58 -9.81 4.24
C ALA A 13 -18.04 -9.88 4.69
N SER A 14 -18.29 -10.08 5.98
CA SER A 14 -19.67 -10.17 6.52
C SER A 14 -20.44 -8.84 6.47
N GLU A 15 -19.76 -7.72 6.25
CA GLU A 15 -20.36 -6.38 6.23
C GLU A 15 -20.57 -5.87 4.79
N ILE A 16 -20.18 -6.65 3.79
CA ILE A 16 -20.33 -6.29 2.38
C ILE A 16 -21.82 -6.34 2.02
N VAL A 17 -22.33 -5.25 1.46
CA VAL A 17 -23.68 -5.18 0.93
C VAL A 17 -23.73 -5.97 -0.38
N GLU A 18 -24.53 -7.03 -0.42
CA GLU A 18 -24.81 -7.74 -1.66
C GLU A 18 -25.84 -6.96 -2.50
N ASP A 19 -25.63 -6.95 -3.81
CA ASP A 19 -26.61 -6.42 -4.75
C ASP A 19 -27.67 -7.49 -5.02
N GLN A 20 -28.83 -7.34 -4.38
CA GLN A 20 -29.95 -8.28 -4.49
C GLN A 20 -30.53 -8.38 -5.91
N HIS A 21 -30.19 -7.42 -6.80
CA HIS A 21 -30.67 -7.38 -8.18
C HIS A 21 -29.60 -7.80 -9.20
N ALA A 22 -28.37 -8.06 -8.76
CA ALA A 22 -27.31 -8.52 -9.64
C ALA A 22 -27.44 -10.03 -9.92
N CYS A 23 -27.22 -10.41 -11.19
CA CYS A 23 -27.13 -11.81 -11.61
C CYS A 23 -25.98 -12.58 -10.90
N ASN A 24 -25.01 -11.85 -10.33
CA ASN A 24 -23.90 -12.40 -9.56
C ASN A 24 -23.89 -11.80 -8.14
N CYS A 25 -24.36 -12.57 -7.17
CA CYS A 25 -24.39 -12.21 -5.75
C CYS A 25 -22.99 -11.87 -5.18
N HIS A 26 -21.91 -12.35 -5.79
CA HIS A 26 -20.54 -12.17 -5.29
C HIS A 26 -19.74 -11.07 -6.00
N ALA A 27 -20.37 -10.26 -6.87
CA ALA A 27 -19.65 -9.21 -7.60
C ALA A 27 -18.99 -8.18 -6.67
N ASN A 28 -19.64 -7.80 -5.57
CA ASN A 28 -19.07 -6.84 -4.60
C ASN A 28 -17.94 -7.48 -3.77
N HIS A 29 -18.07 -8.75 -3.41
CA HIS A 29 -17.00 -9.50 -2.75
C HIS A 29 -15.73 -9.56 -3.61
N GLU A 30 -15.88 -9.84 -4.90
CA GLU A 30 -14.76 -9.87 -5.85
C GLU A 30 -14.08 -8.50 -5.95
N ARG A 31 -14.85 -7.42 -6.07
CA ARG A 31 -14.31 -6.05 -6.15
C ARG A 31 -13.54 -5.67 -4.89
N VAL A 32 -14.09 -5.96 -3.71
CA VAL A 32 -13.42 -5.69 -2.43
C VAL A 32 -12.12 -6.49 -2.31
N LEU A 33 -12.15 -7.78 -2.66
CA LEU A 33 -10.95 -8.62 -2.60
C LEU A 33 -9.86 -8.10 -3.55
N ARG A 34 -10.22 -7.79 -4.81
CA ARG A 34 -9.28 -7.22 -5.79
C ARG A 34 -8.68 -5.90 -5.31
N ALA A 35 -9.48 -5.02 -4.71
CA ALA A 35 -8.97 -3.77 -4.13
C ALA A 35 -7.98 -4.02 -2.98
N CYS A 36 -8.29 -4.98 -2.09
CA CYS A 36 -7.36 -5.37 -1.02
C CYS A 36 -6.04 -5.93 -1.57
N GLU A 37 -6.10 -6.74 -2.63
CA GLU A 37 -4.91 -7.29 -3.29
C GLU A 37 -4.07 -6.17 -3.94
N ALA A 38 -4.70 -5.28 -4.71
CA ALA A 38 -4.02 -4.16 -5.35
C ALA A 38 -3.35 -3.22 -4.33
N ALA A 39 -4.00 -2.93 -3.21
CA ALA A 39 -3.42 -2.09 -2.17
C ALA A 39 -2.20 -2.73 -1.49
N VAL A 40 -2.28 -4.03 -1.15
CA VAL A 40 -1.16 -4.75 -0.52
C VAL A 40 -0.01 -4.96 -1.52
N GLU A 41 -0.32 -5.20 -2.79
CA GLU A 41 0.67 -5.30 -3.86
C GLU A 41 1.41 -3.98 -4.03
N ARG A 42 0.69 -2.87 -4.14
CA ARG A 42 1.27 -1.52 -4.23
C ARG A 42 2.11 -1.18 -3.00
N LEU A 43 1.66 -1.56 -1.81
CA LEU A 43 2.44 -1.37 -0.58
C LEU A 43 3.80 -2.09 -0.65
N ALA A 44 3.88 -3.22 -1.36
CA ALA A 44 5.11 -3.98 -1.47
C ALA A 44 6.03 -3.53 -2.61
N THR A 45 5.47 -2.95 -3.68
CA THR A 45 6.24 -2.53 -4.87
C THR A 45 6.55 -1.04 -4.89
N ASP A 46 5.63 -0.20 -4.42
CA ASP A 46 5.63 1.26 -4.54
C ASP A 46 5.51 1.96 -3.18
N ARG A 47 6.08 1.33 -2.15
CA ARG A 47 5.91 1.73 -0.76
C ARG A 47 6.20 3.21 -0.50
N HIS A 48 7.31 3.71 -1.02
CA HIS A 48 7.80 5.05 -0.73
C HIS A 48 6.98 6.15 -1.42
N TYR A 49 6.20 5.82 -2.46
CA TYR A 49 5.28 6.76 -3.09
C TYR A 49 3.83 6.55 -2.64
N PHE A 50 3.55 5.47 -1.90
CA PHE A 50 2.21 5.16 -1.41
C PHE A 50 1.95 5.75 -0.02
N ALA A 51 1.84 7.08 0.06
CA ALA A 51 1.83 7.84 1.31
C ALA A 51 0.68 7.52 2.30
N ARG A 52 -0.52 7.14 1.83
CA ARG A 52 -1.68 6.87 2.69
C ARG A 52 -2.44 5.57 2.33
N PRO A 53 -1.82 4.38 2.52
CA PRO A 53 -2.37 3.13 2.03
C PRO A 53 -3.78 2.80 2.53
N ALA A 54 -4.01 2.98 3.83
CA ALA A 54 -5.29 2.69 4.46
C ALA A 54 -6.41 3.59 3.95
N ARG A 55 -6.13 4.90 3.84
CA ARG A 55 -7.10 5.87 3.33
C ARG A 55 -7.44 5.60 1.86
N THR A 56 -6.46 5.28 1.03
CA THR A 56 -6.70 4.93 -0.38
C THR A 56 -7.58 3.70 -0.48
N LEU A 57 -7.21 2.59 0.16
CA LEU A 57 -8.02 1.35 0.13
C LEU A 57 -9.43 1.59 0.65
N PHE A 58 -9.59 2.33 1.75
CA PHE A 58 -10.90 2.63 2.31
C PHE A 58 -11.76 3.44 1.33
N HIS A 59 -11.20 4.45 0.66
CA HIS A 59 -11.94 5.20 -0.35
C HIS A 59 -12.41 4.33 -1.52
N ASP A 60 -11.60 3.37 -1.94
CA ASP A 60 -11.92 2.46 -3.04
C ASP A 60 -13.08 1.51 -2.70
N ILE A 61 -13.18 1.08 -1.44
CA ILE A 61 -14.14 0.03 -1.05
C ILE A 61 -15.34 0.51 -0.22
N ARG A 62 -15.31 1.72 0.37
CA ARG A 62 -16.34 2.19 1.32
C ARG A 62 -17.77 2.12 0.79
N ALA A 63 -17.96 2.24 -0.53
CA ALA A 63 -19.27 2.19 -1.18
C ALA A 63 -19.95 0.82 -1.08
N TYR A 64 -19.19 -0.25 -0.81
CA TYR A 64 -19.70 -1.61 -0.64
C TYR A 64 -20.13 -1.92 0.80
N PHE A 65 -20.05 -0.95 1.72
CA PHE A 65 -20.36 -1.12 3.13
C PHE A 65 -21.42 -0.13 3.60
N PRO A 66 -22.32 -0.52 4.53
CA PRO A 66 -23.24 0.41 5.14
C PRO A 66 -22.47 1.44 5.99
N MET A 67 -23.01 2.66 6.10
CA MET A 67 -22.39 3.75 6.86
C MET A 67 -22.06 3.37 8.32
N SER A 68 -22.87 2.51 8.93
CA SER A 68 -22.65 2.01 10.30
C SER A 68 -21.42 1.11 10.44
N ALA A 69 -21.04 0.38 9.39
CA ALA A 69 -19.91 -0.54 9.36
C ALA A 69 -18.58 0.15 9.00
N GLN A 70 -18.64 1.26 8.25
CA GLN A 70 -17.46 1.96 7.74
C GLN A 70 -16.38 2.28 8.81
N PRO A 71 -16.70 2.72 10.04
CA PRO A 71 -15.69 2.94 11.08
C PRO A 71 -14.96 1.66 11.52
N ARG A 72 -15.63 0.50 11.50
CA ARG A 72 -14.99 -0.79 11.79
C ARG A 72 -14.10 -1.21 10.62
N VAL A 73 -14.60 -1.10 9.39
CA VAL A 73 -13.83 -1.42 8.18
C VAL A 73 -12.52 -0.64 8.11
N LEU A 74 -12.56 0.67 8.36
CA LEU A 74 -11.36 1.51 8.37
C LEU A 74 -10.32 1.02 9.40
N ARG A 75 -10.74 0.74 10.64
CA ARG A 75 -9.83 0.22 11.68
C ARG A 75 -9.18 -1.11 11.32
N VAL A 76 -9.94 -2.00 10.67
CA VAL A 76 -9.41 -3.29 10.19
C VAL A 76 -8.35 -3.08 9.11
N ILE A 77 -8.62 -2.19 8.16
CA ILE A 77 -7.69 -1.82 7.08
C ILE A 77 -6.40 -1.24 7.67
N GLU A 78 -6.51 -0.25 8.56
CA GLU A 78 -5.37 0.41 9.20
C GLU A 78 -4.48 -0.63 9.89
N ARG A 79 -5.06 -1.44 10.78
CA ARG A 79 -4.33 -2.48 11.53
C ARG A 79 -3.56 -3.42 10.61
N TYR A 80 -4.21 -3.96 9.57
CA TYR A 80 -3.55 -4.94 8.72
C TYR A 80 -2.52 -4.34 7.78
N LEU A 81 -2.74 -3.12 7.28
CA LEU A 81 -1.75 -2.45 6.44
C LEU A 81 -0.54 -2.00 7.25
N GLU A 82 -0.71 -1.58 8.50
CA GLU A 82 0.40 -1.36 9.44
C GLU A 82 1.19 -2.64 9.68
N CYS A 83 0.52 -3.77 9.95
CA CYS A 83 1.20 -5.06 10.08
C CYS A 83 1.94 -5.46 8.79
N ALA A 84 1.36 -5.19 7.62
CA ALA A 84 2.01 -5.44 6.34
C ALA A 84 3.24 -4.53 6.14
N ASP A 85 3.14 -3.26 6.49
CA ASP A 85 4.21 -2.25 6.43
C ASP A 85 5.41 -2.68 7.29
N VAL A 86 5.17 -3.06 8.55
CA VAL A 86 6.19 -3.58 9.48
C VAL A 86 6.82 -4.86 8.94
N PHE A 87 6.00 -5.80 8.47
CA PHE A 87 6.50 -7.04 7.91
C PHE A 87 7.41 -6.79 6.70
N LEU A 88 7.00 -5.90 5.79
CA LEU A 88 7.81 -5.52 4.62
C LEU A 88 9.12 -4.84 5.01
N ARG A 89 9.16 -4.03 6.08
CA ARG A 89 10.41 -3.44 6.61
C ARG A 89 11.36 -4.51 7.16
N SER A 90 10.82 -5.58 7.75
CA SER A 90 11.62 -6.64 8.37
C SER A 90 12.21 -7.64 7.36
N GLN A 91 11.78 -7.61 6.10
CA GLN A 91 12.31 -8.52 5.09
C GLN A 91 13.74 -8.15 4.70
N PRO A 92 14.65 -9.13 4.56
CA PRO A 92 15.99 -8.87 4.03
C PRO A 92 15.85 -8.31 2.61
N GLN A 93 16.32 -7.07 2.43
CA GLN A 93 16.32 -6.44 1.12
C GLN A 93 17.52 -6.95 0.33
N ASN A 94 17.32 -8.08 -0.35
CA ASN A 94 18.35 -8.69 -1.21
C ASN A 94 18.61 -7.88 -2.49
N GLY A 95 18.16 -6.61 -2.53
CA GLY A 95 18.26 -5.76 -3.71
C GLY A 95 17.26 -6.09 -4.81
N TYR A 96 16.26 -6.94 -4.56
CA TYR A 96 15.20 -7.30 -5.50
C TYR A 96 13.81 -7.08 -4.90
N ASP A 97 12.85 -6.72 -5.75
CA ASP A 97 11.43 -6.64 -5.42
C ASP A 97 10.77 -8.03 -5.34
N LEU A 98 9.46 -8.07 -5.07
CA LEU A 98 8.68 -9.31 -5.00
C LEU A 98 8.59 -10.07 -6.32
N TYR A 99 8.86 -9.43 -7.45
CA TYR A 99 8.85 -10.00 -8.78
C TYR A 99 10.25 -10.40 -9.26
N GLY A 100 11.28 -10.22 -8.43
CA GLY A 100 12.67 -10.51 -8.76
C GLY A 100 13.33 -9.44 -9.63
N ASN A 101 12.74 -8.24 -9.76
CA ASN A 101 13.38 -7.11 -10.40
C ASN A 101 14.33 -6.40 -9.43
N PRO A 102 15.48 -5.88 -9.88
CA PRO A 102 16.37 -5.14 -9.01
C PRO A 102 15.71 -3.86 -8.50
N LEU A 103 15.85 -3.59 -7.19
CA LEU A 103 15.42 -2.35 -6.57
C LEU A 103 16.21 -1.18 -7.15
N GLN A 104 15.51 -0.11 -7.52
CA GLN A 104 16.11 1.10 -8.09
C GLN A 104 15.96 2.28 -7.13
N CYS A 105 16.94 3.16 -7.16
CA CYS A 105 16.89 4.41 -6.43
C CYS A 105 15.77 5.31 -6.99
N ARG A 106 15.02 5.95 -6.07
CA ARG A 106 13.91 6.86 -6.39
C ARG A 106 14.32 8.12 -7.16
N ALA A 107 15.60 8.48 -7.12
CA ALA A 107 16.10 9.69 -7.76
C ALA A 107 16.19 9.56 -9.29
N SER A 108 15.93 10.67 -9.98
CA SER A 108 16.30 10.86 -11.38
C SER A 108 17.65 11.59 -11.49
N THR A 109 18.41 11.28 -12.53
CA THR A 109 19.66 11.99 -12.82
C THR A 109 19.36 13.35 -13.48
N ARG A 110 20.37 14.23 -13.56
CA ARG A 110 20.25 15.52 -14.27
C ARG A 110 19.82 15.40 -15.75
N LYS A 111 19.99 14.22 -16.36
CA LYS A 111 19.54 13.93 -17.74
C LYS A 111 18.11 13.39 -17.81
N GLY A 112 17.40 13.32 -16.67
CA GLY A 112 16.03 12.80 -16.59
C GLY A 112 15.92 11.27 -16.54
N THR A 113 17.03 10.53 -16.54
CA THR A 113 17.02 9.06 -16.46
C THR A 113 16.92 8.57 -15.01
N ALA A 114 16.26 7.44 -14.78
CA ALA A 114 16.16 6.83 -13.45
C ALA A 114 17.54 6.37 -12.93
N CYS A 115 17.79 6.55 -11.63
CA CYS A 115 19.02 6.09 -11.00
C CYS A 115 19.00 4.56 -10.84
N GLN A 116 19.94 3.88 -11.49
CA GLN A 116 20.07 2.42 -11.47
C GLN A 116 20.83 1.86 -10.26
N ARG A 117 21.17 2.69 -9.28
CA ARG A 117 21.93 2.25 -8.09
C ARG A 117 20.98 1.61 -7.09
N MET A 118 21.47 0.58 -6.40
CA MET A 118 20.73 -0.10 -5.34
C MET A 118 20.38 0.91 -4.22
N PRO A 119 19.10 1.04 -3.84
CA PRO A 119 18.67 1.93 -2.79
C PRO A 119 18.97 1.40 -1.39
N LEU A 120 19.02 2.29 -0.41
CA LEU A 120 19.05 1.92 1.00
C LEU A 120 17.65 1.46 1.45
N PRO A 121 17.59 0.51 2.42
CA PRO A 121 16.33 -0.08 2.83
C PRO A 121 15.25 0.83 3.39
N HIS A 122 15.67 1.92 4.03
CA HIS A 122 14.78 2.74 4.84
C HIS A 122 14.06 3.83 4.03
N ASN A 123 14.68 4.40 2.99
CA ASN A 123 14.14 5.54 2.26
C ASN A 123 14.09 5.39 0.74
N GLY A 124 14.60 4.29 0.18
CA GLY A 124 14.55 4.06 -1.26
C GLY A 124 15.55 4.90 -2.07
N TYR A 125 16.51 5.57 -1.42
CA TYR A 125 17.58 6.32 -2.08
C TYR A 125 18.92 5.61 -1.94
N CYS A 126 19.74 5.65 -2.99
CA CYS A 126 21.13 5.19 -2.91
C CYS A 126 21.99 6.15 -2.09
N PRO A 127 23.19 5.75 -1.62
CA PRO A 127 24.04 6.61 -0.77
C PRO A 127 24.33 8.00 -1.35
N SER A 128 24.39 8.14 -2.67
CA SER A 128 24.65 9.45 -3.31
C SER A 128 23.43 10.37 -3.39
N HIS A 129 22.22 9.84 -3.18
CA HIS A 129 20.97 10.60 -3.23
C HIS A 129 20.28 10.71 -1.86
N GLN A 130 20.99 10.42 -0.76
CA GLN A 130 20.45 10.52 0.60
C GLN A 130 19.96 11.93 0.95
N HIS A 131 20.61 12.98 0.44
CA HIS A 131 20.17 14.36 0.62
C HIS A 131 18.73 14.64 0.14
N LEU A 132 18.21 13.85 -0.82
CA LEU A 132 16.81 14.00 -1.27
C LEU A 132 15.83 13.49 -0.21
N ALA A 133 16.17 12.44 0.53
CA ALA A 133 15.34 11.93 1.63
C ALA A 133 15.22 12.97 2.74
N GLU A 134 16.34 13.59 3.14
CA GLU A 134 16.36 14.64 4.18
C GLU A 134 15.45 15.82 3.80
N THR A 135 15.45 16.23 2.54
CA THR A 135 14.57 17.30 2.06
C THR A 135 13.09 16.91 2.05
N GLU A 136 12.76 15.64 1.72
CA GLU A 136 11.40 15.13 1.74
C GLU A 136 10.84 15.09 3.17
N GLU A 137 11.62 14.59 4.13
CA GLU A 137 11.23 14.50 5.54
C GLU A 137 10.94 15.88 6.15
N LEU A 138 11.75 16.89 5.80
CA LEU A 138 11.53 18.28 6.21
C LEU A 138 10.24 18.86 5.61
N ALA A 139 9.96 18.56 4.33
CA ALA A 139 8.75 19.02 3.67
C ALA A 139 7.49 18.37 4.25
N GLU A 140 7.54 17.07 4.58
CA GLU A 140 6.44 16.36 5.24
C GLU A 140 6.17 16.91 6.64
N ALA A 141 7.20 17.17 7.43
CA ALA A 141 7.07 17.78 8.74
C ALA A 141 6.43 19.17 8.68
N ALA A 142 6.79 19.98 7.67
CA ALA A 142 6.19 21.29 7.46
C ALA A 142 4.71 21.24 7.04
N LEU A 143 4.28 20.19 6.33
CA LEU A 143 2.89 19.98 5.91
C LEU A 143 2.01 19.39 7.03
N ALA A 144 2.61 18.78 8.04
CA ALA A 144 1.92 18.17 9.17
C ALA A 144 1.70 19.12 10.36
N ALA A 145 2.39 20.27 10.37
CA ALA A 145 2.26 21.35 11.37
C ALA A 145 1.15 22.35 11.01
#